data_AF-L0GVP3-F1
#
_entry.id   AF-L0GVP3-F1
#
_cell.length_a   1.000
_cell.length_b   1.000
_cell.length_c   1.000
_cell.angle_alpha   90.00
_cell.angle_beta   90.00
_cell.angle_gamma   90.00
#
_symmetry.space_group_name_H-M   'P 1'
#
loop_
_entity.id
_entity.type
_entity.pdbx_description
1 polymer ?
#
loop_
_entity_poly.entity_id
_entity_poly.type
_entity_poly.pdbx_seq_one_letter_code
_entity_poly.pdbx_strand_id
1 'polypeptide(L)'
;MTEIWQQSPDGRPLVIDPEGGYHAAFLPRTADAPRPLAAFEPFVTACLAALPEHQREPGARLGLELFLLGAARRFRHAEPLADEELLAGLADLFERHGIARGRLLDLLGELPALERAQATRQVLDEGAATVEEWLASHNQNLTVRVRERLPDWARDLEA
;
A
#
# COMPACT_ATOMS: atom_id res chain seq x y z
N MET A 1 24.08 -15.68 5.35
CA MET A 1 23.73 -14.28 5.08
C MET A 1 23.47 -13.62 6.41
N THR A 2 24.19 -12.57 6.72
CA THR A 2 24.21 -11.95 8.05
C THR A 2 23.26 -10.75 8.02
N GLU A 3 22.07 -10.87 8.61
CA GLU A 3 21.15 -9.74 8.78
C GLU A 3 21.78 -8.75 9.77
N ILE A 4 22.03 -7.52 9.29
CA ILE A 4 22.59 -6.45 10.13
C ILE A 4 21.40 -5.72 10.78
N TRP A 5 21.16 -6.04 12.05
CA TRP A 5 20.17 -5.36 12.88
C TRP A 5 20.74 -4.02 13.34
N GLN A 6 20.19 -2.90 12.84
CA GLN A 6 20.43 -1.58 13.44
C GLN A 6 19.18 -1.17 14.24
N GLN A 7 19.36 -0.48 15.36
CA GLN A 7 18.27 0.13 16.11
C GLN A 7 18.16 1.61 15.72
N SER A 8 16.94 2.08 15.46
CA SER A 8 16.66 3.50 15.32
C SER A 8 16.85 4.24 16.67
N PRO A 9 16.98 5.59 16.68
CA PRO A 9 17.17 6.36 17.91
C PRO A 9 16.06 6.17 18.97
N ASP A 10 14.87 5.76 18.55
CA ASP A 10 13.71 5.42 19.38
C ASP A 10 13.64 3.92 19.77
N GLY A 11 14.69 3.15 19.47
CA GLY A 11 14.85 1.76 19.92
C GLY A 11 14.13 0.71 19.07
N ARG A 12 13.59 1.07 17.89
CA ARG A 12 12.93 0.12 17.00
C ARG A 12 13.98 -0.62 16.16
N PRO A 13 13.84 -1.94 15.94
CA PRO A 13 14.71 -2.63 15.02
C PRO A 13 14.49 -2.07 13.60
N LEU A 14 15.55 -1.91 12.82
CA LEU A 14 15.53 -1.53 11.42
C LEU A 14 15.95 -2.75 10.57
N VAL A 15 15.19 -3.02 9.53
CA VAL A 15 15.57 -3.96 8.46
C VAL A 15 16.24 -3.16 7.36
N ILE A 16 17.41 -3.64 6.93
CA ILE A 16 18.11 -3.12 5.76
C ILE A 16 17.74 -4.01 4.59
N ASP A 17 17.06 -3.44 3.59
CA ASP A 17 16.75 -4.12 2.35
C ASP A 17 18.06 -4.37 1.56
N PRO A 18 18.22 -5.50 0.84
CA PRO A 18 19.32 -5.69 -0.11
C PRO A 18 19.50 -4.56 -1.14
N GLU A 19 18.47 -3.74 -1.42
CA GLU A 19 18.54 -2.56 -2.29
C GLU A 19 18.99 -1.26 -1.58
N GLY A 20 19.33 -1.33 -0.28
CA GLY A 20 19.88 -0.21 0.49
C GLY A 20 18.84 0.71 1.14
N GLY A 21 17.56 0.30 1.14
CA GLY A 21 16.50 0.96 1.89
C GLY A 21 16.54 0.64 3.38
N TYR A 22 16.23 1.63 4.22
CA TYR A 22 16.08 1.46 5.67
C TYR A 22 14.59 1.46 6.03
N HIS A 23 14.13 0.41 6.71
CA HIS A 23 12.73 0.31 7.12
C HIS A 23 12.61 -0.14 8.57
N ALA A 24 11.62 0.37 9.30
CA ALA A 24 11.30 -0.16 10.63
C ALA A 24 10.91 -1.64 10.50
N ALA A 25 11.52 -2.48 11.34
CA ALA A 25 11.24 -3.89 11.43
C ALA A 25 9.85 -4.10 12.06
N PHE A 26 9.04 -4.92 11.39
CA PHE A 26 7.77 -5.36 11.96
C PHE A 26 8.03 -6.23 13.20
N LEU A 27 7.25 -5.99 14.26
CA LEU A 27 7.25 -6.88 15.42
C LEU A 27 6.61 -8.23 15.00
N PRO A 28 7.15 -9.37 15.46
CA PRO A 28 6.61 -10.68 15.11
C PRO A 28 5.17 -10.84 15.60
N ARG A 29 4.32 -11.45 14.76
CA ARG A 29 2.88 -11.67 15.00
C ARG A 29 2.63 -12.51 16.26
N THR A 30 1.66 -12.10 17.07
CA THR A 30 1.07 -12.93 18.13
C THR A 30 0.08 -13.93 17.51
N ALA A 31 -0.09 -15.10 18.15
CA ALA A 31 -0.88 -16.22 17.62
C ALA A 31 -2.37 -15.88 17.38
N ASP A 32 -2.89 -14.82 18.00
CA ASP A 32 -4.28 -14.36 17.87
C ASP A 32 -4.47 -13.23 16.84
N ALA A 33 -3.41 -12.83 16.12
CA ALA A 33 -3.51 -11.77 15.14
C ALA A 33 -4.38 -12.20 13.94
N PRO A 34 -5.33 -11.36 13.48
CA PRO A 34 -6.21 -11.66 12.34
C PRO A 34 -5.40 -12.09 11.13
N ARG A 35 -5.97 -12.96 10.27
CA ARG A 35 -5.32 -13.36 9.01
C ARG A 35 -4.84 -12.10 8.26
N PRO A 36 -3.66 -12.12 7.61
CA PRO A 36 -3.05 -10.91 7.05
C PRO A 36 -4.01 -10.09 6.18
N LEU A 37 -4.69 -10.76 5.26
CA LEU A 37 -5.67 -10.12 4.38
C LEU A 37 -6.87 -9.52 5.12
N ALA A 38 -7.32 -10.15 6.21
CA ALA A 38 -8.39 -9.61 7.04
C ALA A 38 -7.94 -8.37 7.84
N ALA A 39 -6.64 -8.26 8.15
CA ALA A 39 -6.07 -7.05 8.70
C ALA A 39 -5.96 -5.94 7.64
N PHE A 40 -5.78 -6.26 6.37
CA PHE A 40 -5.64 -5.26 5.31
C PHE A 40 -6.99 -4.75 4.74
N GLU A 41 -8.05 -5.55 4.79
CA GLU A 41 -9.37 -5.19 4.25
C GLU A 41 -9.98 -3.88 4.80
N PRO A 42 -9.89 -3.56 6.12
CA PRO A 42 -10.36 -2.28 6.64
C PRO A 42 -9.62 -1.07 6.05
N PHE A 43 -8.31 -1.20 5.78
CA PHE A 43 -7.51 -0.17 5.11
C PHE A 43 -8.04 0.10 3.71
N VAL A 44 -8.17 -0.96 2.90
CA VAL A 44 -8.68 -0.88 1.52
C VAL A 44 -10.07 -0.26 1.49
N THR A 45 -10.96 -0.73 2.36
CA THR A 45 -12.34 -0.20 2.49
C THR A 45 -12.35 1.29 2.80
N ALA A 46 -11.53 1.74 3.76
CA ALA A 46 -11.45 3.15 4.15
C ALA A 46 -10.90 4.03 3.01
N CYS A 47 -9.90 3.56 2.26
CA CYS A 47 -9.35 4.25 1.10
C CYS A 47 -10.41 4.40 -0.02
N LEU A 48 -11.16 3.35 -0.31
CA LEU A 48 -12.17 3.37 -1.38
C LEU A 48 -13.39 4.20 -1.03
N ALA A 49 -13.71 4.33 0.27
CA ALA A 49 -14.75 5.24 0.74
C ALA A 49 -14.45 6.72 0.44
N ALA A 50 -13.21 7.06 0.03
CA ALA A 50 -12.86 8.40 -0.44
C ALA A 50 -13.29 8.66 -1.90
N LEU A 51 -13.51 7.61 -2.71
CA LEU A 51 -13.72 7.71 -4.15
C LEU A 51 -15.08 8.30 -4.62
N PRO A 52 -16.22 8.13 -3.91
CA PRO A 52 -17.52 8.59 -4.42
C PRO A 52 -17.58 10.08 -4.82
N GLU A 53 -16.80 10.93 -4.16
CA GLU A 53 -16.75 12.38 -4.43
C GLU A 53 -15.95 12.72 -5.71
N HIS A 54 -15.06 11.82 -6.16
CA HIS A 54 -14.19 11.99 -7.32
C HIS A 54 -14.38 10.90 -8.38
N GLN A 55 -15.52 10.19 -8.36
CA GLN A 55 -15.77 8.99 -9.17
C GLN A 55 -15.64 9.23 -10.69
N ARG A 56 -15.76 10.49 -11.14
CA ARG A 56 -15.68 10.89 -12.55
C ARG A 56 -14.29 11.35 -12.98
N GLU A 57 -13.32 11.43 -12.07
CA GLU A 57 -11.96 11.90 -12.35
C GLU A 57 -11.04 10.68 -12.58
N PRO A 58 -10.61 10.41 -13.83
CA PRO A 58 -9.77 9.25 -14.14
C PRO A 58 -8.43 9.30 -13.39
N GLY A 59 -7.82 10.49 -13.27
CA GLY A 59 -6.59 10.70 -12.52
C GLY A 59 -6.73 10.38 -11.03
N ALA A 60 -7.84 10.75 -10.39
CA ALA A 60 -8.10 10.43 -8.98
C ALA A 60 -8.21 8.91 -8.76
N ARG A 61 -8.89 8.21 -9.68
CA ARG A 61 -9.00 6.75 -9.63
C ARG A 61 -7.65 6.07 -9.84
N LEU A 62 -6.87 6.51 -10.83
CA LEU A 62 -5.52 5.99 -11.05
C LEU A 62 -4.63 6.23 -9.82
N GLY A 63 -4.69 7.43 -9.23
CA GLY A 63 -3.98 7.76 -8.01
C GLY A 63 -4.33 6.81 -6.86
N LEU A 64 -5.61 6.52 -6.65
CA LEU A 64 -6.02 5.55 -5.63
C LEU A 64 -5.54 4.12 -5.94
N GLU A 65 -5.63 3.69 -7.20
CA GLU A 65 -5.15 2.37 -7.63
C GLU A 65 -3.64 2.20 -7.37
N LEU A 66 -2.84 3.23 -7.70
CA LEU A 66 -1.41 3.26 -7.41
C LEU A 66 -1.14 3.29 -5.91
N PHE A 67 -1.85 4.12 -5.16
CA PHE A 67 -1.71 4.20 -3.70
C PHE A 67 -1.97 2.84 -3.04
N LEU A 68 -3.07 2.17 -3.41
CA LEU A 68 -3.42 0.85 -2.92
C LEU A 68 -2.40 -0.22 -3.35
N LEU A 69 -1.83 -0.11 -4.56
CA LEU A 69 -0.77 -1.00 -5.02
C LEU A 69 0.51 -0.85 -4.19
N GLY A 70 0.91 0.38 -3.88
CA GLY A 70 2.04 0.66 -2.99
C GLY A 70 1.83 0.09 -1.60
N ALA A 71 0.64 0.32 -1.02
CA ALA A 71 0.23 -0.26 0.26
C ALA A 71 0.26 -1.79 0.25
N ALA A 72 -0.31 -2.42 -0.77
CA ALA A 72 -0.36 -3.87 -0.91
C ALA A 72 1.03 -4.51 -1.04
N ARG A 73 1.93 -3.89 -1.81
CA ARG A 73 3.34 -4.33 -1.90
C ARG A 73 4.02 -4.26 -0.55
N ARG A 74 3.83 -3.16 0.19
CA ARG A 74 4.45 -3.02 1.50
C ARG A 74 3.89 -4.01 2.52
N PHE A 75 2.58 -4.22 2.49
CA PHE A 75 1.89 -5.21 3.30
C PHE A 75 2.44 -6.63 3.05
N ARG A 76 2.73 -6.99 1.79
CA ARG A 76 3.39 -8.27 1.45
C ARG A 76 4.72 -8.46 2.16
N HIS A 77 5.56 -7.43 2.18
CA HIS A 77 6.86 -7.53 2.84
C HIS A 77 6.76 -7.66 4.36
N ALA A 78 5.61 -7.29 4.94
CA ALA A 78 5.36 -7.38 6.38
C ALA A 78 4.87 -8.76 6.84
N GLU A 79 4.28 -9.56 5.94
CA GLU A 79 3.56 -10.79 6.28
C GLU A 79 4.18 -12.01 5.58
N PRO A 80 4.59 -13.07 6.32
CA PRO A 80 5.24 -14.25 5.76
C PRO A 80 4.21 -15.20 5.13
N LEU A 81 3.51 -14.74 4.10
CA LEU A 81 2.60 -15.55 3.28
C LEU A 81 3.30 -15.99 1.99
N ALA A 82 2.83 -17.10 1.41
CA ALA A 82 3.22 -17.46 0.05
C ALA A 82 2.74 -16.38 -0.93
N ASP A 83 3.62 -15.95 -1.83
CA ASP A 83 3.38 -14.84 -2.76
C ASP A 83 2.07 -15.00 -3.55
N GLU A 84 1.75 -16.22 -3.98
CA GLU A 84 0.54 -16.53 -4.76
C GLU A 84 -0.75 -16.36 -3.94
N GLU A 85 -0.75 -16.75 -2.66
CA GLU A 85 -1.93 -16.64 -1.79
C GLU A 85 -2.24 -15.19 -1.47
N LEU A 86 -1.20 -14.38 -1.21
CA LEU A 86 -1.39 -12.97 -0.94
C LEU A 86 -1.83 -12.21 -2.20
N LEU A 87 -1.21 -12.48 -3.35
CA LEU A 87 -1.60 -11.85 -4.62
C LEU A 87 -3.05 -12.21 -5.00
N ALA A 88 -3.44 -13.48 -4.86
CA ALA A 88 -4.81 -13.91 -5.08
C ALA A 88 -5.77 -13.20 -4.12
N GLY A 89 -5.43 -13.13 -2.83
CA GLY A 89 -6.25 -12.46 -1.83
C GLY A 89 -6.38 -10.94 -2.06
N LEU A 90 -5.31 -10.27 -2.48
CA LEU A 90 -5.33 -8.85 -2.82
C LEU A 90 -6.14 -8.58 -4.09
N ALA A 91 -6.00 -9.44 -5.11
CA ALA A 91 -6.78 -9.36 -6.33
C ALA A 91 -8.28 -9.53 -6.05
N ASP A 92 -8.64 -10.55 -5.27
CA ASP A 92 -10.04 -10.80 -4.88
C ASP A 92 -10.58 -9.65 -4.02
N LEU A 93 -9.78 -9.12 -3.09
CA LEU A 93 -10.16 -7.98 -2.27
C LEU A 93 -10.44 -6.74 -3.14
N PHE A 94 -9.52 -6.40 -4.04
CA PHE A 94 -9.68 -5.25 -4.94
C PHE A 94 -10.87 -5.43 -5.88
N GLU A 95 -11.12 -6.65 -6.36
CA GLU A 95 -12.26 -6.98 -7.21
C GLU A 95 -13.60 -6.81 -6.49
N ARG A 96 -13.72 -7.29 -5.24
CA ARG A 96 -14.92 -7.05 -4.39
C ARG A 96 -15.23 -5.56 -4.22
N HIS A 97 -14.20 -4.75 -4.36
CA HIS A 97 -14.22 -3.32 -4.16
C HIS A 97 -14.24 -2.50 -5.46
N GLY A 98 -14.41 -3.15 -6.61
CA GLY A 98 -14.64 -2.48 -7.91
C GLY A 98 -13.38 -2.14 -8.71
N ILE A 99 -12.20 -2.61 -8.28
CA ILE A 99 -10.97 -2.60 -9.09
C ILE A 99 -10.86 -3.96 -9.76
N ALA A 100 -11.02 -4.00 -11.09
CA ALA A 100 -11.01 -5.26 -11.82
C ALA A 100 -9.66 -5.99 -11.65
N ARG A 101 -9.71 -7.32 -11.47
CA ARG A 101 -8.50 -8.14 -11.36
C ARG A 101 -7.54 -7.96 -12.53
N GLY A 102 -8.05 -7.87 -13.75
CA GLY A 102 -7.24 -7.59 -14.95
C GLY A 102 -6.47 -6.27 -14.83
N ARG A 103 -7.12 -5.22 -14.29
CA ARG A 103 -6.50 -3.90 -14.08
C ARG A 103 -5.34 -3.97 -13.09
N LEU A 104 -5.46 -4.74 -12.01
CA LEU A 104 -4.38 -4.93 -11.06
C LEU A 104 -3.17 -5.65 -11.70
N LEU A 105 -3.43 -6.68 -12.52
CA LEU A 105 -2.38 -7.39 -13.25
C LEU A 105 -1.68 -6.49 -14.27
N ASP A 106 -2.43 -5.64 -14.97
CA ASP A 106 -1.88 -4.65 -15.89
C ASP A 106 -0.95 -3.68 -15.15
N LEU A 107 -1.40 -3.11 -14.02
CA LEU A 107 -0.59 -2.21 -13.19
C LEU A 107 0.67 -2.89 -12.64
N LEU A 108 0.58 -4.17 -12.26
CA LEU A 108 1.75 -4.96 -11.84
C LEU A 108 2.73 -5.20 -13.00
N GLY A 109 2.24 -5.43 -14.21
CA GLY A 109 3.07 -5.56 -15.41
C GLY A 109 3.75 -4.24 -15.82
N GLU A 110 3.07 -3.11 -15.61
CA GLU A 110 3.57 -1.77 -15.90
C GLU A 110 4.48 -1.21 -14.78
N LEU A 111 4.57 -1.90 -13.65
CA LEU A 111 5.23 -1.41 -12.44
C LEU A 111 6.66 -0.87 -12.67
N PRO A 112 7.56 -1.53 -13.43
CA PRO A 112 8.90 -0.98 -13.68
C PRO A 112 8.89 0.33 -14.48
N ALA A 113 7.85 0.59 -15.28
CA ALA A 113 7.66 1.86 -15.97
C ALA A 113 7.05 2.91 -15.05
N LEU A 114 6.07 2.51 -14.25
CA LEU A 114 5.40 3.35 -13.26
C LEU A 114 6.39 3.87 -12.21
N GLU A 115 7.31 3.05 -11.70
CA GLU A 115 8.33 3.47 -10.72
C GLU A 115 9.37 4.46 -11.28
N ARG A 116 9.55 4.51 -12.61
CA ARG A 116 10.43 5.48 -13.26
C ARG A 116 9.79 6.87 -13.38
N ALA A 117 8.46 6.94 -13.37
CA ALA A 117 7.74 8.21 -13.37
C ALA A 117 7.69 8.77 -11.94
N GLN A 118 8.20 9.99 -11.75
CA GLN A 118 8.33 10.59 -10.42
C GLN A 118 6.98 10.71 -9.70
N ALA A 119 5.95 11.22 -10.37
CA ALA A 119 4.62 11.39 -9.78
C ALA A 119 4.03 10.05 -9.33
N THR A 120 4.08 9.04 -10.18
CA THR A 120 3.61 7.69 -9.86
C THR A 120 4.37 7.07 -8.69
N ARG A 121 5.70 7.19 -8.67
CA ARG A 121 6.52 6.71 -7.55
C ARG A 121 6.13 7.36 -6.23
N GLN A 122 5.89 8.66 -6.22
CA GLN A 122 5.46 9.36 -4.99
C GLN A 122 4.13 8.81 -4.46
N VAL A 123 3.17 8.52 -5.33
CA VAL A 123 1.87 7.93 -4.93
C VAL A 123 2.05 6.50 -4.39
N LEU A 124 2.90 5.69 -5.03
CA LEU A 124 3.25 4.34 -4.54
C LEU A 124 3.89 4.39 -3.14
N ASP A 125 4.87 5.27 -2.95
CA ASP A 125 5.60 5.45 -1.70
C ASP A 125 4.67 5.98 -0.58
N GLU A 126 3.75 6.90 -0.91
CA GLU A 126 2.75 7.42 0.04
C GLU A 126 1.81 6.30 0.53
N GLY A 127 1.38 5.40 -0.37
CA GLY A 127 0.60 4.22 -0.02
C GLY A 127 1.36 3.27 0.90
N ALA A 128 2.63 2.98 0.57
CA ALA A 128 3.50 2.13 1.37
C ALA A 128 3.70 2.68 2.80
N ALA A 129 3.98 3.98 2.94
CA ALA A 129 4.15 4.61 4.24
C ALA A 129 2.84 4.64 5.04
N THR A 130 1.71 4.89 4.37
CA THR A 130 0.42 5.02 5.06
C THR A 130 -0.07 3.69 5.62
N VAL A 131 0.16 2.56 4.93
CA VAL A 131 -0.21 1.25 5.48
C VAL A 131 0.63 0.89 6.71
N GLU A 132 1.92 1.26 6.75
CA GLU A 132 2.74 1.06 7.94
C GLU A 132 2.23 1.86 9.14
N GLU A 133 1.93 3.14 8.92
CA GLU A 133 1.36 4.02 9.95
C GLU A 133 0.04 3.46 10.46
N TRP A 134 -0.81 3.00 9.54
CA TRP A 134 -2.11 2.45 9.85
C TRP A 134 -2.00 1.15 10.66
N LEU A 135 -1.11 0.23 10.30
CA LEU A 135 -0.87 -0.99 11.07
C LEU A 135 -0.37 -0.69 12.49
N ALA A 136 0.43 0.37 12.66
CA ALA A 136 0.96 0.77 13.96
C ALA A 136 -0.07 1.46 14.86
N SER A 137 -1.01 2.22 14.29
CA SER A 137 -1.87 3.14 15.04
C SER A 137 -3.37 2.93 14.90
N HIS A 138 -3.79 2.11 13.92
CA HIS A 138 -5.19 1.94 13.51
C HIS A 138 -5.89 3.28 13.27
N ASN A 139 -5.18 4.23 12.63
CA ASN A 139 -5.65 5.59 12.41
C ASN A 139 -7.02 5.62 11.69
N GLN A 140 -8.04 6.14 12.38
CA GLN A 140 -9.42 6.19 11.88
C GLN A 140 -9.65 7.29 10.82
N ASN A 141 -8.69 8.20 10.62
CA ASN A 141 -8.82 9.33 9.68
C ASN A 141 -8.37 9.01 8.25
N LEU A 142 -8.09 7.74 7.94
CA LEU A 142 -7.56 7.32 6.63
C LEU A 142 -8.43 7.77 5.46
N THR A 143 -9.76 7.63 5.55
CA THR A 143 -10.68 8.05 4.49
C THR A 143 -10.59 9.54 4.19
N VAL A 144 -10.48 10.38 5.22
CA VAL A 144 -10.38 11.84 5.06
C VAL A 144 -9.06 12.21 4.40
N ARG A 145 -7.94 11.64 4.89
CA ARG A 145 -6.60 11.88 4.31
C ARG A 145 -6.52 11.50 2.84
N VAL A 146 -7.02 10.32 2.48
CA VAL A 146 -7.02 9.85 1.09
C VAL A 146 -7.86 10.78 0.23
N ARG A 147 -9.05 11.17 0.69
CA ARG A 147 -9.94 12.07 -0.03
C ARG A 147 -9.30 13.43 -0.34
N GLU A 148 -8.61 14.02 0.62
CA GLU A 148 -7.92 15.30 0.44
C GLU A 148 -6.76 15.20 -0.56
N ARG A 149 -6.17 14.01 -0.74
CA ARG A 149 -5.04 13.77 -1.65
C ARG A 149 -5.45 13.41 -3.08
N LEU A 150 -6.66 12.89 -3.28
CA LEU A 150 -7.15 12.49 -4.61
C LEU A 150 -7.02 13.60 -5.68
N PRO A 151 -7.36 14.87 -5.42
CA PRO A 151 -7.23 15.94 -6.42
C PRO A 151 -5.77 16.27 -6.77
N ASP A 152 -4.86 16.12 -5.82
CA ASP A 152 -3.43 16.35 -6.05
C ASP A 152 -2.84 15.24 -6.91
N TRP A 153 -3.15 13.98 -6.60
CA TRP A 153 -2.73 12.86 -7.43
C TRP A 153 -3.28 12.96 -8.85
N ALA A 154 -4.54 13.36 -9.01
CA ALA A 154 -5.12 13.59 -10.34
C ALA A 154 -4.33 14.62 -11.14
N ARG A 155 -3.98 15.75 -10.50
CA ARG A 155 -3.19 16.82 -11.13
C ARG A 155 -1.77 16.39 -11.49
N ASP A 156 -1.11 15.69 -10.57
CA ASP A 156 0.30 15.31 -10.70
C ASP A 156 0.51 14.18 -11.71
N LEU A 157 -0.47 13.29 -11.88
CA LEU A 157 -0.42 12.18 -12.84
C LEU A 157 -0.83 12.59 -14.27
N GLU A 158 -1.45 13.75 -14.44
CA GLU A 158 -1.86 14.29 -15.75
C GLU A 158 -0.86 15.33 -16.31
N ALA A 159 0.13 15.75 -15.53
CA ALA A 159 1.15 16.75 -15.87
C ALA A 159 2.38 16.15 -16.58
#